data_AF-A0A350UH49-F1
#
_entry.id   AF-A0A350UH49-F1
#
_cell.length_a   1.000
_cell.length_b   1.000
_cell.length_c   1.000
_cell.angle_alpha   90.00
_cell.angle_beta   90.00
_cell.angle_gamma   90.00
#
_symmetry.space_group_name_H-M   'P 1'
#
loop_
_entity.id
_entity.type
_entity.pdbx_description
1 polymer ?
#
loop_
_entity_poly.entity_id
_entity_poly.type
_entity_poly.pdbx_seq_one_letter_code
_entity_poly.pdbx_strand_id
1 'polypeptide(L)'
;FRLVREAAARGIRVTPVPGASAALAALAVSGLPTDAFRFCGFLPRKSGERRRMLESLAEETATLVFYEAPHRVVESLGDIVEVRRDPEVAAARELTKMHEEILRGRASDVLKVLAGREQVKGEFTLVVGAAPAAEVEGDVATAVLALEAGGMARMEAIKQVARERGMPKREVYAAVEARR
;
A
#
# COMPACT_ATOMS: atom_id res chain seq x y z
N PHE A 1 2.47 -7.29 -23.55
CA PHE A 1 2.95 -6.01 -24.10
C PHE A 1 3.79 -6.15 -25.39
N ARG A 2 4.61 -7.20 -25.57
CA ARG A 2 5.53 -7.33 -26.72
C ARG A 2 4.86 -7.18 -28.10
N LEU A 3 3.73 -7.86 -28.32
CA LEU A 3 2.96 -7.77 -29.57
C LEU A 3 2.45 -6.35 -29.84
N VAL A 4 1.81 -5.71 -28.86
CA VAL A 4 1.29 -4.34 -28.96
C VAL A 4 2.41 -3.36 -29.29
N ARG A 5 3.58 -3.51 -28.65
CA ARG A 5 4.77 -2.70 -28.92
C ARG A 5 5.23 -2.81 -30.38
N GLU A 6 5.28 -4.03 -30.90
CA GLU A 6 5.68 -4.28 -32.30
C GLU A 6 4.65 -3.73 -33.30
N ALA A 7 3.36 -3.90 -33.02
CA ALA A 7 2.29 -3.35 -33.86
C ALA A 7 2.38 -1.82 -33.95
N ALA A 8 2.56 -1.15 -32.80
CA ALA A 8 2.73 0.30 -32.75
C ALA A 8 3.96 0.78 -33.53
N ALA A 9 5.10 0.08 -33.40
CA ALA A 9 6.32 0.40 -34.13
C ALA A 9 6.16 0.31 -35.66
N ARG A 10 5.22 -0.50 -36.15
CA ARG A 10 4.88 -0.65 -37.57
C ARG A 10 3.72 0.24 -38.02
N GLY A 11 3.23 1.14 -37.16
CA GLY A 11 2.09 2.00 -37.47
C GLY A 11 0.75 1.25 -37.57
N ILE A 12 0.67 0.03 -37.04
CA ILE A 12 -0.57 -0.75 -37.02
C ILE A 12 -1.46 -0.21 -35.89
N ARG A 13 -2.71 0.15 -36.22
CA ARG A 13 -3.69 0.63 -35.23
C ARG A 13 -4.03 -0.46 -34.22
N VAL A 14 -3.92 -0.14 -32.93
CA VAL A 14 -4.34 -0.99 -31.81
C VAL A 14 -5.54 -0.33 -31.12
N THR A 15 -6.65 -1.05 -30.99
CA THR A 15 -7.87 -0.53 -30.35
C THR A 15 -8.18 -1.36 -29.10
N PRO A 16 -8.15 -0.79 -27.88
CA PRO A 16 -8.51 -1.51 -26.67
C PRO A 16 -10.02 -1.69 -26.57
N VAL A 17 -10.46 -2.86 -26.09
CA VAL A 17 -11.85 -3.09 -25.67
C VAL A 17 -11.85 -3.13 -24.14
N PRO A 18 -12.65 -2.29 -23.45
CA PRO A 18 -12.75 -2.33 -22.00
C PRO A 18 -13.32 -3.67 -21.53
N GLY A 19 -12.91 -4.14 -20.36
CA GLY A 19 -13.30 -5.45 -19.86
C GLY A 19 -12.92 -5.69 -18.40
N ALA A 20 -13.18 -6.92 -17.94
CA ALA A 20 -12.96 -7.33 -16.56
C ALA A 20 -11.47 -7.25 -16.17
N SER A 21 -11.22 -6.77 -14.95
CA SER A 21 -9.89 -6.73 -14.33
C SER A 21 -10.03 -7.10 -12.86
N ALA A 22 -9.48 -8.25 -12.47
CA ALA A 22 -9.53 -8.71 -11.08
C ALA A 22 -8.83 -7.73 -10.13
N ALA A 23 -7.71 -7.14 -10.56
CA ALA A 23 -7.01 -6.09 -9.81
C ALA A 23 -7.91 -4.88 -9.49
N LEU A 24 -8.63 -4.36 -10.49
CA LEU A 24 -9.52 -3.20 -10.29
C LEU A 24 -10.79 -3.58 -9.52
N ALA A 25 -11.35 -4.78 -9.77
CA ALA A 25 -12.50 -5.26 -9.04
C ALA A 25 -12.19 -5.46 -7.55
N ALA A 26 -11.05 -6.08 -7.22
CA ALA A 26 -10.58 -6.23 -5.84
C ALA A 26 -10.34 -4.87 -5.17
N LEU A 27 -9.67 -3.93 -5.87
CA LEU A 27 -9.42 -2.59 -5.35
C LEU A 27 -10.74 -1.86 -5.04
N ALA A 28 -11.71 -1.91 -5.95
CA ALA A 28 -13.01 -1.25 -5.79
C ALA A 28 -13.79 -1.75 -4.56
N VAL A 29 -13.65 -3.03 -4.20
CA VAL A 29 -14.30 -3.59 -3.01
C VAL A 29 -13.38 -3.62 -1.79
N SER A 30 -12.12 -3.21 -1.88
CA SER A 30 -11.13 -3.40 -0.80
C SER A 30 -11.43 -2.58 0.45
N GLY A 31 -12.06 -1.41 0.30
CA GLY A 31 -12.20 -0.42 1.37
C GLY A 31 -10.93 0.40 1.64
N LEU A 32 -9.88 0.23 0.83
CA LEU A 32 -8.62 0.98 0.93
C LEU A 32 -8.61 2.19 -0.03
N PRO A 33 -7.75 3.20 0.19
CA PRO A 33 -7.63 4.36 -0.68
C PRO A 33 -7.36 3.97 -2.14
N THR A 34 -8.05 4.64 -3.07
CA THR A 34 -8.01 4.35 -4.52
C THR A 34 -7.54 5.54 -5.36
N ASP A 35 -7.12 6.64 -4.73
CA ASP A 35 -6.58 7.83 -5.39
C ASP A 35 -5.21 7.56 -6.03
N ALA A 36 -4.42 6.68 -5.43
CA ALA A 36 -3.21 6.12 -6.01
C ALA A 36 -3.08 4.64 -5.68
N PHE A 37 -2.77 3.82 -6.69
CA PHE A 37 -2.47 2.41 -6.49
C PHE A 37 -1.39 1.91 -7.45
N ARG A 38 -0.70 0.86 -7.04
CA ARG A 38 0.33 0.18 -7.83
C ARG A 38 -0.03 -1.29 -7.99
N PHE A 39 -0.24 -1.71 -9.24
CA PHE A 39 -0.36 -3.13 -9.57
C PHE A 39 1.03 -3.77 -9.70
N CYS A 40 1.29 -4.75 -8.83
CA CYS A 40 2.59 -5.40 -8.68
C CYS A 40 2.66 -6.80 -9.31
N GLY A 41 1.56 -7.30 -9.87
CA GLY A 41 1.48 -8.65 -10.42
C GLY A 41 1.57 -9.73 -9.33
N PHE A 42 2.26 -10.83 -9.61
CA PHE A 42 2.44 -11.92 -8.64
C PHE A 42 3.65 -11.70 -7.75
N LEU A 43 3.51 -12.01 -6.46
CA LEU A 43 4.65 -12.06 -5.56
C LEU A 43 5.62 -13.20 -5.95
N PRO A 44 6.95 -12.98 -5.85
CA PRO A 44 7.96 -14.00 -6.12
C PRO A 44 7.74 -15.27 -5.30
N ARG A 45 8.00 -16.42 -5.93
CA ARG A 45 7.76 -17.73 -5.30
C ARG A 45 8.68 -17.98 -4.12
N LYS A 46 9.96 -17.62 -4.24
CA LYS A 46 10.96 -17.81 -3.18
C LYS A 46 10.82 -16.71 -2.13
N SER A 47 10.76 -17.11 -0.85
CA SER A 47 10.59 -16.17 0.27
C SER A 47 11.62 -15.03 0.25
N GLY A 48 12.92 -15.32 0.06
CA GLY A 48 13.94 -14.26 0.01
C GLY A 48 13.75 -13.24 -1.13
N GLU A 49 13.27 -13.66 -2.30
CA GLU A 49 12.94 -12.74 -3.39
C GLU A 49 11.66 -11.95 -3.11
N ARG A 50 10.67 -12.59 -2.48
CA ARG A 50 9.41 -11.97 -2.08
C ARG A 50 9.62 -10.90 -1.03
N ARG A 51 10.38 -11.19 0.03
CA ARG A 51 10.72 -10.23 1.08
C ARG A 51 11.48 -9.03 0.53
N ARG A 52 12.51 -9.24 -0.30
CA ARG A 52 13.22 -8.14 -0.97
C ARG A 52 12.31 -7.24 -1.80
N MET A 53 11.33 -7.82 -2.49
CA MET A 53 10.34 -7.05 -3.23
C MET A 53 9.40 -6.27 -2.30
N LEU A 54 8.97 -6.87 -1.19
CA LEU A 54 8.14 -6.19 -0.20
C LEU A 54 8.91 -5.06 0.50
N GLU A 55 10.19 -5.27 0.80
CA GLU A 55 11.09 -4.30 1.43
C GLU A 55 11.30 -3.09 0.51
N SER A 56 11.48 -3.31 -0.79
CA SER A 56 11.58 -2.20 -1.76
C SER A 56 10.29 -1.41 -1.91
N LEU A 57 9.17 -1.95 -1.42
CA LEU A 57 7.87 -1.31 -1.37
C LEU A 57 7.48 -0.90 0.05
N ALA A 58 8.35 -1.02 1.07
CA ALA A 58 7.97 -0.82 2.47
C ALA A 58 7.40 0.58 2.75
N GLU A 59 7.94 1.60 2.07
CA GLU A 59 7.56 3.01 2.20
C GLU A 59 6.61 3.49 1.09
N GLU A 60 6.05 2.57 0.29
CA GLU A 60 5.09 2.92 -0.75
C GLU A 60 3.80 3.46 -0.12
N THR A 61 3.43 4.67 -0.54
CA THR A 61 2.26 5.42 -0.04
C THR A 61 1.01 5.19 -0.88
N ALA A 62 1.14 4.57 -2.05
CA ALA A 62 0.02 4.08 -2.84
C ALA A 62 -0.48 2.70 -2.33
N THR A 63 -1.76 2.42 -2.52
CA THR A 63 -2.31 1.07 -2.30
C THR A 63 -1.64 0.07 -3.24
N LEU A 64 -1.21 -1.08 -2.74
CA LEU A 64 -0.56 -2.12 -3.53
C LEU A 64 -1.55 -3.20 -3.91
N VAL A 65 -1.50 -3.69 -5.16
CA VAL A 65 -2.35 -4.80 -5.63
C VAL A 65 -1.48 -5.94 -6.16
N PHE A 66 -1.67 -7.13 -5.59
CA PHE A 66 -0.96 -8.34 -5.97
C PHE A 66 -1.94 -9.46 -6.35
N TYR A 67 -1.52 -10.33 -7.24
CA TYR A 67 -2.12 -11.65 -7.40
C TYR A 67 -1.36 -12.68 -6.58
N GLU A 68 -2.08 -13.67 -6.05
CA GLU A 68 -1.46 -14.75 -5.30
C GLU A 68 -2.19 -16.08 -5.50
N ALA A 69 -1.40 -17.15 -5.48
CA ALA A 69 -1.90 -18.51 -5.54
C ALA A 69 -2.40 -18.98 -4.16
N PRO A 70 -3.44 -19.81 -4.09
CA PRO A 70 -4.07 -20.19 -2.83
C PRO A 70 -3.11 -20.96 -1.89
N HIS A 71 -2.21 -21.77 -2.45
CA HIS A 71 -1.22 -22.53 -1.68
C HIS A 71 -0.05 -21.67 -1.17
N ARG A 72 -0.02 -20.38 -1.53
CA ARG A 72 1.04 -19.43 -1.14
C ARG A 72 0.52 -18.26 -0.31
N VAL A 73 -0.79 -18.00 -0.33
CA VAL A 73 -1.36 -16.77 0.25
C VAL A 73 -1.06 -16.62 1.75
N VAL A 74 -1.03 -17.72 2.49
CA VAL A 74 -0.68 -17.72 3.93
C VAL A 74 0.77 -17.31 4.14
N GLU A 75 1.72 -17.89 3.41
CA GLU A 75 3.14 -17.52 3.50
C GLU A 75 3.38 -16.07 3.05
N SER A 76 2.73 -15.65 1.96
CA SER A 76 2.84 -14.30 1.43
C SER A 76 2.27 -13.25 2.39
N LEU A 77 1.13 -13.55 3.03
CA LEU A 77 0.59 -12.68 4.09
C LEU A 77 1.52 -12.63 5.31
N GLY A 78 2.14 -13.74 5.70
CA GLY A 78 3.17 -13.74 6.74
C GLY A 78 4.33 -12.79 6.43
N ASP A 79 4.88 -12.86 5.21
CA ASP A 79 5.93 -11.92 4.78
C ASP A 79 5.43 -10.47 4.72
N ILE A 80 4.17 -10.22 4.34
CA ILE A 80 3.56 -8.88 4.36
C ILE A 80 3.45 -8.34 5.79
N VAL A 81 2.96 -9.14 6.74
CA VAL A 81 2.84 -8.75 8.15
C VAL A 81 4.19 -8.27 8.69
N GLU A 82 5.23 -9.07 8.45
CA GLU A 82 6.60 -8.79 8.93
C GLU A 82 7.22 -7.57 8.26
N VAL A 83 7.20 -7.50 6.92
CA VAL A 83 7.95 -6.48 6.17
C VAL A 83 7.21 -5.13 6.15
N ARG A 84 5.88 -5.15 6.13
CA ARG A 84 5.04 -3.95 5.99
C ARG A 84 4.42 -3.49 7.32
N ARG A 85 4.86 -4.06 8.45
CA ARG A 85 4.41 -3.69 9.81
C ARG A 85 2.90 -3.83 10.01
N ASP A 86 2.38 -4.99 9.63
CA ASP A 86 0.96 -5.39 9.78
C ASP A 86 -0.06 -4.35 9.23
N PRO A 87 -0.02 -4.07 7.91
CA PRO A 87 -0.89 -3.08 7.28
C PRO A 87 -2.35 -3.55 7.23
N GLU A 88 -3.27 -2.64 6.94
CA GLU A 88 -4.62 -3.03 6.50
C GLU A 88 -4.53 -3.73 5.12
N VAL A 89 -5.32 -4.78 4.93
CA VAL A 89 -5.39 -5.54 3.69
C VAL A 89 -6.83 -5.94 3.35
N ALA A 90 -7.06 -6.20 2.06
CA ALA A 90 -8.20 -6.95 1.59
C ALA A 90 -7.73 -8.17 0.76
N ALA A 91 -8.15 -9.37 1.15
CA ALA A 91 -7.93 -10.59 0.38
C ALA A 91 -9.22 -10.95 -0.36
N ALA A 92 -9.26 -10.66 -1.66
CA ALA A 92 -10.39 -10.96 -2.53
C ALA A 92 -10.17 -12.33 -3.19
N ARG A 93 -11.02 -13.30 -2.84
CA ARG A 93 -10.96 -14.68 -3.29
C ARG A 93 -12.08 -14.96 -4.28
N GLU A 94 -11.76 -15.61 -5.40
CA GLU A 94 -12.76 -16.12 -6.37
C GLU A 94 -13.76 -15.04 -6.85
N LEU A 95 -13.25 -13.83 -7.14
CA LEU A 95 -14.07 -12.70 -7.59
C LEU A 95 -15.01 -13.09 -8.75
N THR A 96 -16.27 -12.69 -8.61
CA THR A 96 -17.43 -12.92 -9.48
C THR A 96 -17.91 -14.37 -9.58
N LYS A 97 -17.31 -15.30 -8.84
CA LYS A 97 -17.66 -16.74 -8.86
C LYS A 97 -18.55 -17.10 -7.67
N MET A 98 -19.07 -18.34 -7.67
CA MET A 98 -19.96 -18.87 -6.63
C MET A 98 -19.39 -18.78 -5.20
N HIS A 99 -18.07 -18.83 -5.06
CA HIS A 99 -17.38 -18.82 -3.77
C HIS A 99 -16.62 -17.51 -3.51
N GLU A 100 -17.09 -16.40 -4.10
CA GLU A 100 -16.54 -15.07 -3.86
C GLU A 100 -16.49 -14.74 -2.37
N GLU A 101 -15.35 -14.21 -1.92
CA GLU A 101 -15.14 -13.82 -0.53
C GLU A 101 -14.14 -12.66 -0.46
N ILE A 102 -14.46 -11.63 0.32
CA ILE A 102 -13.55 -10.50 0.58
C ILE A 102 -13.28 -10.41 2.08
N LEU A 103 -12.10 -10.84 2.51
CA LEU A 103 -11.63 -10.66 3.88
C LEU A 103 -10.94 -9.31 4.00
N ARG A 104 -11.27 -8.51 5.02
CA ARG A 104 -10.68 -7.19 5.28
C ARG A 104 -10.25 -7.08 6.74
N GLY A 105 -9.20 -6.31 7.00
CA GLY A 105 -8.69 -6.06 8.34
C GLY A 105 -7.18 -5.91 8.33
N ARG A 106 -6.53 -6.07 9.50
CA ARG A 106 -5.07 -6.16 9.53
C ARG A 106 -4.61 -7.42 8.82
N ALA A 107 -3.40 -7.36 8.23
CA ALA A 107 -2.80 -8.49 7.54
C ALA A 107 -2.72 -9.72 8.46
N SER A 108 -2.43 -9.53 9.74
CA SER A 108 -2.37 -10.55 10.78
C SER A 108 -3.71 -11.23 11.05
N ASP A 109 -4.81 -10.46 11.07
CA ASP A 109 -6.17 -10.99 11.24
C ASP A 109 -6.60 -11.84 10.04
N VAL A 110 -6.37 -11.33 8.83
CA VAL A 110 -6.68 -12.06 7.58
C VAL A 110 -5.81 -13.31 7.47
N LEU A 111 -4.53 -13.22 7.83
CA LEU A 111 -3.62 -14.37 7.92
C LEU A 111 -4.16 -15.44 8.87
N LYS A 112 -4.60 -15.06 10.08
CA LYS A 112 -5.16 -15.98 11.07
C LYS A 112 -6.40 -16.71 10.54
N VAL A 113 -7.30 -15.99 9.87
CA VAL A 113 -8.50 -16.59 9.25
C VAL A 113 -8.13 -17.61 8.18
N LEU A 114 -7.17 -17.30 7.30
CA LEU A 114 -6.78 -18.19 6.21
C LEU A 114 -5.94 -19.38 6.69
N ALA A 115 -5.05 -19.17 7.66
CA ALA A 115 -4.22 -20.22 8.27
C ALA A 115 -5.05 -21.22 9.09
N GLY A 116 -6.20 -20.80 9.62
CA GLY A 116 -7.14 -21.67 10.33
C GLY A 116 -7.98 -22.59 9.43
N ARG A 117 -7.88 -22.48 8.10
CA ARG A 117 -8.62 -23.33 7.17
C ARG A 117 -7.86 -24.64 6.93
N GLU A 118 -8.60 -25.74 6.87
CA GLU A 118 -8.06 -27.03 6.44
C GLU A 118 -7.41 -26.94 5.04
N GLN A 119 -8.05 -26.19 4.14
CA GLN A 119 -7.50 -25.93 2.81
C GLN A 119 -7.88 -24.54 2.31
N VAL A 120 -6.89 -23.81 1.80
CA VAL A 120 -7.11 -22.56 1.06
C VAL A 120 -7.18 -22.89 -0.43
N LYS A 121 -8.27 -22.51 -1.10
CA LYS A 121 -8.54 -22.76 -2.53
C LYS A 121 -8.94 -21.48 -3.26
N GLY A 122 -8.86 -21.53 -4.58
CA GLY A 122 -9.29 -20.44 -5.47
C GLY A 122 -8.19 -19.42 -5.73
N GLU A 123 -8.51 -18.41 -6.52
CA GLU A 123 -7.59 -17.35 -6.92
C GLU A 123 -7.73 -16.15 -5.99
N PHE A 124 -6.60 -15.55 -5.60
CA PHE A 124 -6.57 -14.39 -4.73
C PHE A 124 -6.04 -13.16 -5.44
N THR A 125 -6.70 -12.03 -5.18
CA THR A 125 -6.14 -10.69 -5.35
C THR A 125 -5.97 -10.08 -3.96
N LEU A 126 -4.73 -9.79 -3.58
CA LEU A 126 -4.40 -9.11 -2.34
C LEU A 126 -4.30 -7.61 -2.61
N VAL A 127 -5.09 -6.82 -1.90
CA VAL A 127 -4.98 -5.37 -1.86
C VAL A 127 -4.36 -5.00 -0.51
N VAL A 128 -3.21 -4.34 -0.53
CA VAL A 128 -2.44 -4.02 0.68
C VAL A 128 -2.43 -2.50 0.81
N GLY A 129 -2.88 -2.00 1.95
CA GLY A 129 -2.96 -0.57 2.24
C GLY A 129 -1.59 0.08 2.18
N ALA A 130 -1.58 1.39 1.97
CA ALA A 130 -0.39 2.23 1.96
C ALA A 130 0.48 2.02 3.21
N ALA A 131 1.78 2.30 3.09
CA ALA A 131 2.61 2.49 4.26
C ALA A 131 1.96 3.57 5.14
N PRO A 132 1.97 3.42 6.48
CA PRO A 132 1.63 4.55 7.33
C PRO A 132 2.43 5.75 6.86
N ALA A 133 1.80 6.92 6.76
CA ALA A 133 2.57 8.15 6.62
C ALA A 133 3.62 8.11 7.72
N ALA A 134 4.90 8.25 7.36
CA ALA A 134 5.97 8.24 8.34
C ALA A 134 5.53 9.17 9.47
N GLU A 135 5.32 8.62 10.67
CA GLU A 135 5.37 9.44 11.87
C GLU A 135 6.73 10.11 11.74
N VAL A 136 6.78 11.40 11.44
CA VAL A 136 8.08 12.03 11.24
C VAL A 136 8.75 12.01 12.61
N GLU A 137 9.55 10.98 12.88
CA GLU A 137 10.15 10.83 14.19
C GLU A 137 11.03 12.05 14.43
N GLY A 138 10.73 12.78 15.51
CA GLY A 138 11.32 14.06 15.80
C GLY A 138 10.32 14.99 16.45
N ASP A 139 10.75 15.59 17.56
CA ASP A 139 10.02 16.68 18.21
C ASP A 139 9.57 17.72 17.17
N VAL A 140 8.31 18.14 17.29
CA VAL A 140 7.68 19.17 16.46
C VAL A 140 8.56 20.42 16.37
N ALA A 141 9.25 20.78 17.46
CA ALA A 141 10.18 21.89 17.45
C ALA A 141 11.42 21.64 16.57
N THR A 142 11.97 20.41 16.56
CA THR A 142 13.10 20.05 15.68
C THR A 142 12.73 20.20 14.20
N ALA A 143 11.52 19.78 13.82
CA ALA A 143 11.05 19.88 12.44
C ALA A 143 10.90 21.35 12.00
N VAL A 144 10.38 22.22 12.86
CA VAL A 144 10.28 23.67 12.59
C VAL A 144 11.68 24.30 12.48
N LEU A 145 12.59 24.00 13.41
CA LEU A 145 13.95 24.54 13.39
C LEU A 145 14.76 24.12 12.15
N ALA A 146 14.56 22.89 11.66
CA ALA A 146 15.20 22.42 10.44
C ALA A 146 14.75 23.21 9.19
N LEU A 147 13.45 23.53 9.10
CA LEU A 147 12.91 24.37 8.01
C LEU A 147 13.41 25.81 8.11
N GLU A 148 13.52 26.36 9.32
CA GLU A 148 14.10 27.69 9.55
C GLU A 148 15.58 27.73 9.15
N ALA A 149 16.36 26.69 9.49
CA ALA A 149 17.75 26.57 9.06
C ALA A 149 17.89 26.48 7.53
N GLY A 150 16.86 25.97 6.84
CA GLY A 150 16.73 25.98 5.38
C GLY A 150 16.31 27.33 4.78
N GLY A 151 16.18 28.39 5.58
CA GLY A 151 15.84 29.74 5.14
C GLY A 151 14.33 30.03 5.09
N MET A 152 13.48 29.12 5.55
CA MET A 152 12.04 29.34 5.62
C MET A 152 11.68 30.27 6.78
N ALA A 153 10.73 31.18 6.58
CA ALA A 153 10.22 31.99 7.68
C ALA A 153 9.54 31.10 8.73
N ARG A 154 9.85 31.31 10.01
CA ARG A 154 9.31 30.54 11.16
C ARG A 154 7.81 30.27 11.09
N MET A 155 7.02 31.28 10.71
CA MET A 155 5.56 31.13 10.62
C MET A 155 5.10 30.25 9.45
N GLU A 156 5.88 30.16 8.39
CA GLU A 156 5.63 29.24 7.28
C GLU A 156 6.06 27.82 7.64
N ALA A 157 7.21 27.66 8.30
CA ALA A 157 7.66 26.38 8.85
C ALA A 157 6.64 25.77 9.82
N ILE A 158 6.09 26.58 10.75
CA ILE A 158 5.04 26.14 11.68
C ILE A 158 3.78 25.69 10.93
N LYS A 159 3.36 26.42 9.89
CA LYS A 159 2.17 26.04 9.09
C LYS A 159 2.41 24.74 8.33
N GLN A 160 3.59 24.57 7.77
CA GLN A 160 3.98 23.38 7.03
C GLN A 160 4.00 22.15 7.95
N VAL A 161 4.68 22.25 9.10
CA VAL A 161 4.74 21.17 10.09
C VAL A 161 3.33 20.89 10.65
N ALA A 162 2.51 21.90 10.95
CA ALA A 162 1.12 21.67 11.39
C ALA A 162 0.30 20.88 10.35
N ARG A 163 0.46 21.19 9.07
CA ARG A 163 -0.22 20.48 7.97
C ARG A 163 0.31 19.05 7.81
N GLU A 164 1.63 18.87 7.83
CA GLU A 164 2.29 17.56 7.66
C GLU A 164 2.01 16.62 8.84
N ARG A 165 1.86 17.18 10.05
CA ARG A 165 1.60 16.42 11.29
C ARG A 165 0.13 16.29 11.65
N GLY A 166 -0.77 16.94 10.91
CA GLY A 166 -2.19 17.02 11.27
C GLY A 166 -2.47 17.71 12.62
N MET A 167 -1.56 18.58 13.09
CA MET A 167 -1.64 19.22 14.40
C MET A 167 -2.20 20.65 14.31
N PRO A 168 -2.94 21.13 15.32
CA PRO A 168 -3.31 22.54 15.40
C PRO A 168 -2.07 23.43 15.43
N LYS A 169 -2.08 24.52 14.64
CA LYS A 169 -0.98 25.51 14.58
C LYS A 169 -0.54 26.00 15.97
N ARG A 170 -1.49 26.15 16.90
CA ARG A 170 -1.24 26.60 18.27
C ARG A 170 -0.36 25.61 19.05
N GLU A 171 -0.54 24.31 18.84
CA GLU A 171 0.25 23.26 19.50
C GLU A 171 1.67 23.22 18.96
N VAL A 172 1.83 23.34 17.63
CA VAL A 172 3.15 23.44 16.99
C VAL A 172 3.90 24.68 17.48
N TYR A 173 3.22 25.83 17.58
CA TYR A 173 3.82 27.05 18.11
C TYR A 173 4.27 26.90 19.58
N ALA A 174 3.41 26.28 20.42
CA ALA A 174 3.72 26.06 21.83
C ALA A 174 4.91 25.11 22.02
N ALA A 175 5.00 24.05 21.21
CA ALA A 175 6.13 23.12 21.23
C ALA A 175 7.46 23.81 20.89
N VAL A 176 7.46 24.76 19.94
CA VAL A 176 8.67 25.53 19.59
C VAL A 176 9.07 26.51 20.69
N GLU A 177 8.11 27.19 21.35
CA GLU A 177 8.41 28.10 22.46
C GLU A 177 8.88 27.38 23.74
N ALA A 178 8.39 26.16 24.01
CA ALA A 178 8.79 25.38 25.18
C ALA A 178 10.26 24.90 25.16
N ARG A 179 10.97 25.09 24.03
CA ARG A 179 12.36 24.69 23.83
C ARG A 179 13.35 25.86 23.88
N ARG A 180 12.86 27.07 24.17
CA ARG A 180 13.67 28.23 24.55
C ARG A 180 14.06 28.17 26.01
#